data_AF-A0A670YNX4-F1
#
_entry.id   AF-A0A670YNX4-F1
#
_cell.length_a   1.000
_cell.length_b   1.000
_cell.length_c   1.000
_cell.angle_alpha   90.00
_cell.angle_beta   90.00
_cell.angle_gamma   90.00
#
_symmetry.space_group_name_H-M   'P 1'
#
loop_
_entity.id
_entity.type
_entity.pdbx_description
1 polymer ?
#
loop_
_entity_poly.entity_id
_entity_poly.type
_entity_poly.pdbx_seq_one_letter_code
_entity_poly.pdbx_strand_id
1 'polypeptide(L)'
;MAPILEWKKIMRVDPDGLPRQEELADSLLETVAKVDGNALKDETPAHLIQLFKISQSLMKMKNQEVELALEEVEKAGEEQAKFAQRSTGSRDTRFLRDEIRQLEKQLSQKDRELADMEKDLDKEKKVNEQITLRNEETENENSKLRRENEQLRQDVIDYQRQLETQKETLLSRRGEESDYRSQLSKKNFELVQYLDEIQNLTEANEKLETQNQEMRKNLEESVQEMENMTDEYNKMKFMVQQSDIAMDQLRKEKEQYRLQVHELTEQLKTKNEEDDPLMAAVNEKVEEWKRILVSKDDEIIEYQEMLLTLKEKLKMAQMDSDKSNVLALQQGVQERDSQIKLLTEQIEQYTKEMEKNVLIIEDLKRELLKDKSGLSITQQDRIGEMQGKLQMLEEKIKDSERTAELAEADAREKDKELIETLKRVKDYETGIYGLEDAVAEIKGLKKQLKIRNNEIETLIKEVNKLEFKINDLLDENEDLREKLGLDPQTMIDLTELKNSKALKQQQYKAENQVLLKEIERLEEERVTLKQQIRKLAQEKGRRAATLGKLRSELMSTSNFDKLKTQVAILLNFHFD
;
A
#
# COMPACT_ATOMS: atom_id res chain seq x y z
N MET A 1 51.21 9.61 107.48
CA MET A 1 50.68 10.99 107.41
C MET A 1 51.48 11.84 108.38
N ALA A 2 51.92 13.03 108.00
CA ALA A 2 52.53 13.95 108.97
C ALA A 2 51.46 14.40 109.98
N PRO A 3 51.72 14.42 111.30
CA PRO A 3 50.76 14.91 112.28
C PRO A 3 50.48 16.40 112.05
N ILE A 4 49.22 16.76 111.87
CA ILE A 4 48.80 18.16 111.78
C ILE A 4 48.79 18.71 113.22
N LEU A 5 49.53 19.80 113.47
CA LEU A 5 49.55 20.47 114.76
C LEU A 5 48.16 21.04 115.09
N GLU A 6 47.46 20.43 116.04
CA GLU A 6 46.20 20.96 116.57
C GLU A 6 46.47 22.14 117.52
N TRP A 7 46.73 23.33 116.97
CA TRP A 7 47.01 24.54 117.75
C TRP A 7 45.96 24.87 118.82
N LYS A 8 44.68 24.51 118.61
CA LYS A 8 43.62 24.66 119.62
C LYS A 8 43.83 23.80 120.88
N LYS A 9 44.50 22.66 120.76
CA LYS A 9 44.91 21.83 121.92
C LYS A 9 46.16 22.43 122.56
N ILE A 10 47.18 22.73 121.77
CA ILE A 10 48.48 23.27 122.23
C ILE A 10 48.31 24.58 123.01
N MET A 11 47.45 25.50 122.54
CA MET A 11 47.16 26.77 123.21
C MET A 11 46.31 26.65 124.49
N ARG A 12 45.78 25.46 124.80
CA ARG A 12 45.06 25.16 126.05
C ARG A 12 45.91 24.45 127.10
N VAL A 13 47.07 23.93 126.72
CA VAL A 13 47.99 23.24 127.63
C VAL A 13 48.73 24.29 128.47
N ASP A 14 48.71 24.13 129.80
CA ASP A 14 49.50 24.93 130.73
C ASP A 14 50.92 24.33 130.85
N PRO A 15 51.99 25.02 130.39
CA PRO A 15 53.34 24.48 130.42
C PRO A 15 53.88 24.24 131.83
N ASP A 16 53.40 24.98 132.84
CA ASP A 16 53.86 24.84 134.23
C ASP A 16 53.13 23.69 134.95
N GLY A 17 51.96 23.28 134.46
CA GLY A 17 51.19 22.11 134.95
C GLY A 17 51.64 20.77 134.36
N LEU A 18 52.42 20.78 133.27
CA LEU A 18 52.83 19.59 132.52
C LEU A 18 53.52 18.49 133.37
N PRO A 19 54.40 18.80 134.34
CA PRO A 19 55.04 17.81 135.22
C PRO A 19 54.12 16.96 136.09
N ARG A 20 52.80 17.20 136.06
CA ARG A 20 51.78 16.43 136.79
C ARG A 20 50.86 15.63 135.87
N GLN A 21 51.15 15.58 134.57
CA GLN A 21 50.29 14.99 133.54
C GLN A 21 51.12 14.13 132.56
N GLU A 22 51.64 13.02 133.06
CA GLU A 22 52.58 12.12 132.35
C GLU A 22 52.06 11.63 130.98
N GLU A 23 50.82 11.10 130.92
CA GLU A 23 50.17 10.66 129.66
C GLU A 23 50.03 11.81 128.63
N LEU A 24 49.76 13.02 129.12
CA LEU A 24 49.61 14.21 128.27
C LEU A 24 50.99 14.74 127.84
N ALA A 25 52.01 14.59 128.68
CA ALA A 25 53.39 14.91 128.37
C ALA A 25 53.96 13.98 127.27
N ASP A 26 53.77 12.66 127.37
CA ASP A 26 54.29 11.73 126.36
C ASP A 26 53.58 11.88 125.00
N SER A 27 52.26 12.11 124.98
CA SER A 27 51.54 12.41 123.73
C SER A 27 51.94 13.76 123.11
N LEU A 28 52.29 14.76 123.93
CA LEU A 28 52.88 16.01 123.45
C LEU A 28 54.34 15.82 123.00
N LEU A 29 55.13 14.96 123.64
CA LEU A 29 56.50 14.65 123.22
C LEU A 29 56.49 14.00 121.83
N GLU A 30 55.61 13.03 121.59
CA GLU A 30 55.49 12.37 120.28
C GLU A 30 55.04 13.35 119.18
N THR A 31 54.15 14.30 119.50
CA THR A 31 53.69 15.30 118.51
C THR A 31 54.72 16.41 118.29
N VAL A 32 55.37 16.92 119.33
CA VAL A 32 56.44 17.93 119.25
C VAL A 32 57.67 17.38 118.52
N ALA A 33 58.08 16.13 118.78
CA ALA A 33 59.22 15.51 118.11
C ALA A 33 59.01 15.28 116.60
N LYS A 34 57.77 15.31 116.12
CA LYS A 34 57.41 15.15 114.70
C LYS A 34 57.18 16.49 113.97
N VAL A 35 57.44 17.62 114.61
CA VAL A 35 57.32 18.95 114.00
C VAL A 35 58.55 19.26 113.13
N ASP A 36 58.35 19.37 111.82
CA ASP A 36 59.37 19.86 110.89
C ASP A 36 59.36 21.41 110.86
N GLY A 37 60.54 22.04 110.88
CA GLY A 37 60.70 23.49 110.87
C GLY A 37 60.11 24.19 109.63
N ASN A 38 59.86 23.46 108.54
CA ASN A 38 59.12 23.99 107.40
C ASN A 38 57.63 24.23 107.68
N ALA A 39 57.02 23.52 108.63
CA ALA A 39 55.61 23.64 108.99
C ALA A 39 55.28 24.83 109.91
N LEU A 40 56.29 25.62 110.30
CA LEU A 40 56.17 26.74 111.24
C LEU A 40 56.34 28.13 110.57
N LYS A 41 56.53 28.18 109.25
CA LYS A 41 56.91 29.41 108.51
C LYS A 41 55.80 30.48 108.44
N ASP A 42 54.54 30.07 108.45
CA ASP A 42 53.37 30.95 108.29
C ASP A 42 52.54 31.11 109.60
N GLU A 43 53.11 30.74 110.75
CA GLU A 43 52.41 30.66 112.03
C GLU A 43 52.53 31.91 112.92
N THR A 44 51.55 32.09 113.82
CA THR A 44 51.53 33.28 114.68
C THR A 44 52.62 33.24 115.77
N PRO A 45 53.22 34.39 116.17
CA PRO A 45 54.22 34.42 117.24
C PRO A 45 53.73 33.83 118.58
N ALA A 46 52.43 33.91 118.87
CA ALA A 46 51.83 33.33 120.07
C ALA A 46 51.86 31.78 120.05
N HIS A 47 51.60 31.16 118.89
CA HIS A 47 51.71 29.71 118.70
C HIS A 47 53.15 29.22 118.93
N LEU A 48 54.13 29.95 118.38
CA LEU A 48 55.56 29.62 118.52
C LEU A 48 56.05 29.74 119.97
N ILE A 49 55.65 30.79 120.70
CA ILE A 49 56.01 30.97 122.11
C ILE A 49 55.41 29.86 122.98
N GLN A 50 54.16 29.46 122.74
CA GLN A 50 53.51 28.40 123.51
C GLN A 50 54.15 27.03 123.24
N LEU A 51 54.43 26.72 121.96
CA LEU A 51 55.14 25.50 121.59
C LEU A 51 56.52 25.44 122.28
N PHE A 52 57.27 26.53 122.28
CA PHE A 52 58.57 26.60 122.94
C PHE A 52 58.48 26.35 124.46
N LYS A 53 57.50 26.95 125.15
CA LYS A 53 57.30 26.71 126.60
C LYS A 53 56.97 25.24 126.89
N ILE A 54 56.09 24.62 126.11
CA ILE A 54 55.73 23.20 126.26
C ILE A 54 56.97 22.32 126.04
N SER A 55 57.74 22.56 124.97
CA SER A 55 59.00 21.85 124.70
C SER A 55 60.01 22.00 125.84
N GLN A 56 60.11 23.18 126.45
CA GLN A 56 61.01 23.41 127.58
C GLN A 56 60.60 22.63 128.83
N SER A 57 59.30 22.50 129.12
CA SER A 57 58.81 21.66 130.23
C SER A 57 59.00 20.17 129.97
N LEU A 58 58.76 19.71 128.72
CA LEU A 58 59.02 18.32 128.31
C LEU A 58 60.50 17.94 128.49
N MET A 59 61.43 18.80 128.07
CA MET A 59 62.88 18.57 128.24
C MET A 59 63.28 18.44 129.71
N LYS A 60 62.69 19.25 130.61
CA LYS A 60 63.00 19.17 132.05
C LYS A 60 62.59 17.82 132.66
N MET A 61 61.44 17.27 132.26
CA MET A 61 61.00 15.95 132.74
C MET A 61 61.90 14.82 132.24
N LYS A 62 62.18 14.75 130.93
CA LYS A 62 63.02 13.66 130.40
C LYS A 62 64.47 13.70 130.92
N ASN A 63 64.98 14.86 131.35
CA ASN A 63 66.27 14.91 132.04
C ASN A 63 66.23 14.29 133.45
N GLN A 64 65.10 14.42 134.16
CA GLN A 64 64.91 13.79 135.49
C GLN A 64 64.70 12.28 135.40
N GLU A 65 64.00 11.79 134.37
CA GLU A 65 63.87 10.34 134.10
C GLU A 65 65.24 9.67 133.87
N VAL A 66 66.13 10.34 133.13
CA VAL A 66 67.48 9.81 132.85
C VAL A 66 68.37 9.78 134.10
N GLU A 67 68.28 10.77 134.99
CA GLU A 67 69.00 10.76 136.27
C GLU A 67 68.56 9.60 137.17
N LEU A 68 67.25 9.32 137.26
CA LEU A 68 66.72 8.19 138.03
C LEU A 68 67.15 6.83 137.46
N ALA A 69 67.15 6.67 136.14
CA ALA A 69 67.56 5.42 135.49
C ALA A 69 69.05 5.07 135.72
N LEU A 70 69.92 6.08 135.86
CA LEU A 70 71.34 5.85 136.17
C LEU A 70 71.54 5.38 137.63
N GLU A 71 70.75 5.90 138.57
CA GLU A 71 70.84 5.55 139.99
C GLU A 71 70.42 4.10 140.30
N GLU A 72 69.51 3.52 139.50
CA GLU A 72 69.12 2.10 139.60
C GLU A 72 70.21 1.15 139.07
N VAL A 73 70.90 1.53 137.99
CA VAL A 73 72.00 0.73 137.42
C VAL A 73 73.19 0.65 138.38
N GLU A 74 73.49 1.73 139.10
CA GLU A 74 74.59 1.76 140.07
C GLU A 74 74.30 0.84 141.29
N LYS A 75 73.07 0.85 141.82
CA LYS A 75 72.64 -0.04 142.92
C LYS A 75 72.69 -1.52 142.53
N ALA A 76 72.31 -1.87 141.30
CA ALA A 76 72.38 -3.25 140.81
C ALA A 76 73.83 -3.79 140.74
N GLY A 77 74.82 -2.92 140.57
CA GLY A 77 76.24 -3.29 140.57
C GLY A 77 76.80 -3.64 141.97
N GLU A 78 76.32 -2.98 143.03
CA GLU A 78 76.86 -3.19 144.38
C GLU A 78 76.46 -4.53 145.03
N GLU A 79 75.34 -5.12 144.62
CA GLU A 79 74.84 -6.36 145.22
C GLU A 79 75.57 -7.62 144.72
N GLN A 80 76.11 -7.63 143.49
CA GLN A 80 76.86 -8.78 142.96
C GLN A 80 78.27 -8.95 143.56
N ALA A 81 78.83 -7.93 144.20
CA ALA A 81 80.23 -7.95 144.66
C ALA A 81 80.46 -8.63 146.04
N LYS A 82 79.42 -8.94 146.81
CA LYS A 82 79.55 -9.32 148.25
C LYS A 82 79.60 -10.81 148.56
N PHE A 83 79.44 -11.72 147.59
CA PHE A 83 79.18 -13.15 147.88
C PHE A 83 80.40 -14.10 147.84
N ALA A 84 81.62 -13.62 147.56
CA ALA A 84 82.78 -14.50 147.34
C ALA A 84 84.05 -14.09 148.11
N GLN A 85 84.21 -14.60 149.35
CA GLN A 85 85.47 -15.09 149.96
C GLN A 85 85.39 -15.15 151.50
N ARG A 86 85.50 -16.36 152.09
CA ARG A 86 86.39 -16.72 153.22
C ARG A 86 86.07 -18.10 153.83
N SER A 87 87.00 -19.04 153.68
CA SER A 87 87.21 -20.16 154.62
C SER A 87 88.57 -20.80 154.36
N THR A 88 89.46 -20.84 155.36
CA THR A 88 90.63 -21.77 155.43
C THR A 88 91.25 -21.80 156.83
N GLY A 89 91.66 -23.00 157.25
CA GLY A 89 92.33 -23.30 158.53
C GLY A 89 91.36 -23.83 159.59
N SER A 90 91.42 -25.09 160.08
CA SER A 90 92.35 -26.21 159.84
C SER A 90 91.60 -27.55 160.16
N ARG A 91 92.14 -28.78 160.19
CA ARG A 91 93.52 -29.33 160.28
C ARG A 91 93.59 -30.77 159.72
N ASP A 92 94.77 -31.39 159.82
CA ASP A 92 95.08 -32.83 159.70
C ASP A 92 95.00 -33.53 158.31
N THR A 93 96.18 -33.98 157.88
CA THR A 93 96.66 -34.21 156.51
C THR A 93 96.22 -35.51 155.82
N ARG A 94 95.00 -36.01 156.07
CA ARG A 94 94.46 -37.19 155.35
C ARG A 94 93.39 -36.88 154.32
N PHE A 95 92.44 -35.99 154.65
CA PHE A 95 91.30 -35.64 153.77
C PHE A 95 91.71 -35.02 152.42
N LEU A 96 92.76 -34.19 152.42
CA LEU A 96 93.26 -33.50 151.21
C LEU A 96 93.60 -34.45 150.05
N ARG A 97 93.94 -35.72 150.30
CA ARG A 97 94.28 -36.67 149.23
C ARG A 97 93.05 -37.26 148.52
N ASP A 98 91.93 -37.40 149.21
CA ASP A 98 90.69 -37.86 148.59
C ASP A 98 89.95 -36.70 147.92
N GLU A 99 90.07 -35.49 148.47
CA GLU A 99 89.55 -34.25 147.86
C GLU A 99 90.25 -33.93 146.52
N ILE A 100 91.58 -34.08 146.42
CA ILE A 100 92.31 -33.95 145.15
C ILE A 100 91.78 -34.92 144.09
N ARG A 101 91.56 -36.20 144.42
CA ARG A 101 91.00 -37.18 143.47
C ARG A 101 89.58 -36.84 143.03
N GLN A 102 88.79 -36.22 143.92
CA GLN A 102 87.43 -35.81 143.61
C GLN A 102 87.41 -34.60 142.66
N LEU A 103 88.35 -33.66 142.85
CA LEU A 103 88.59 -32.52 141.95
C LEU A 103 89.13 -32.96 140.59
N GLU A 104 90.11 -33.88 140.53
CA GLU A 104 90.61 -34.45 139.27
C GLU A 104 89.49 -35.10 138.44
N LYS A 105 88.56 -35.80 139.09
CA LYS A 105 87.39 -36.40 138.44
C LYS A 105 86.41 -35.35 137.93
N GLN A 106 86.20 -34.27 138.68
CA GLN A 106 85.36 -33.14 138.25
C GLN A 106 86.00 -32.38 137.07
N LEU A 107 87.33 -32.19 137.08
CA LEU A 107 88.07 -31.58 135.98
C LEU A 107 87.92 -32.41 134.70
N SER A 108 88.20 -33.72 134.78
CA SER A 108 88.03 -34.63 133.64
C SER A 108 86.59 -34.72 133.12
N GLN A 109 85.59 -34.47 133.96
CA GLN A 109 84.20 -34.36 133.53
C GLN A 109 83.93 -33.02 132.82
N LYS A 110 84.48 -31.91 133.31
CA LYS A 110 84.40 -30.60 132.66
C LYS A 110 85.14 -30.55 131.33
N ASP A 111 86.29 -31.22 131.21
CA ASP A 111 87.03 -31.33 129.94
C ASP A 111 86.21 -32.07 128.86
N ARG A 112 85.40 -33.07 129.27
CA ARG A 112 84.47 -33.76 128.36
C ARG A 112 83.29 -32.88 127.96
N GLU A 113 82.69 -32.17 128.93
CA GLU A 113 81.61 -31.21 128.65
C GLU A 113 82.09 -30.10 127.70
N LEU A 114 83.33 -29.61 127.85
CA LEU A 114 83.95 -28.66 126.92
C LEU A 114 84.15 -29.26 125.52
N ALA A 115 84.69 -30.48 125.41
CA ALA A 115 84.90 -31.14 124.12
C ALA A 115 83.59 -31.42 123.37
N ASP A 116 82.51 -31.76 124.07
CA ASP A 116 81.18 -31.91 123.47
C ASP A 116 80.59 -30.55 123.04
N MET A 117 80.75 -29.49 123.84
CA MET A 117 80.33 -28.13 123.46
C MET A 117 81.12 -27.57 122.27
N GLU A 118 82.43 -27.80 122.18
CA GLU A 118 83.26 -27.42 121.02
C GLU A 118 82.79 -28.16 119.76
N LYS A 119 82.45 -29.45 119.89
CA LYS A 119 81.94 -30.27 118.79
C LYS A 119 80.56 -29.83 118.32
N ASP A 120 79.69 -29.38 119.21
CA ASP A 120 78.38 -28.82 118.86
C ASP A 120 78.50 -27.43 118.24
N LEU A 121 79.38 -26.57 118.76
CA LEU A 121 79.74 -25.29 118.15
C LEU A 121 80.28 -25.47 116.71
N ASP A 122 81.10 -26.49 116.46
CA ASP A 122 81.60 -26.81 115.11
C ASP A 122 80.53 -27.39 114.17
N LYS A 123 79.45 -27.98 114.69
CA LYS A 123 78.25 -28.31 113.88
C LYS A 123 77.47 -27.04 113.56
N GLU A 124 77.25 -26.17 114.55
CA GLU A 124 76.54 -24.90 114.35
C GLU A 124 77.24 -24.00 113.33
N LYS A 125 78.58 -23.88 113.39
CA LYS A 125 79.37 -23.18 112.36
C LYS A 125 79.09 -23.72 110.95
N LYS A 126 79.13 -25.04 110.77
CA LYS A 126 78.87 -25.69 109.46
C LYS A 126 77.43 -25.49 108.97
N VAL A 127 76.46 -25.49 109.88
CA VAL A 127 75.06 -25.16 109.55
C VAL A 127 74.93 -23.68 109.19
N ASN A 128 75.62 -22.78 109.90
CA ASN A 128 75.61 -21.35 109.61
C ASN A 128 76.27 -21.03 108.27
N GLU A 129 77.40 -21.68 107.94
CA GLU A 129 78.04 -21.61 106.61
C GLU A 129 77.11 -22.08 105.47
N GLN A 130 76.33 -23.15 105.70
CA GLN A 130 75.32 -23.60 104.74
C GLN A 130 74.15 -22.60 104.59
N ILE A 131 73.75 -21.95 105.69
CA ILE A 131 72.71 -20.90 105.65
C ILE A 131 73.22 -19.65 104.93
N THR A 132 74.47 -19.22 105.14
CA THR A 132 75.05 -18.07 104.43
C THR A 132 75.15 -18.33 102.92
N LEU A 133 75.62 -19.51 102.50
CA LEU A 133 75.67 -19.88 101.07
C LEU A 133 74.26 -19.89 100.44
N ARG A 134 73.27 -20.47 101.14
CA ARG A 134 71.89 -20.49 100.65
C ARG A 134 71.27 -19.09 100.57
N ASN A 135 71.59 -18.20 101.52
CA ASN A 135 71.18 -16.81 101.46
C ASN A 135 71.81 -16.10 100.26
N GLU A 136 73.11 -16.26 100.02
CA GLU A 136 73.81 -15.72 98.85
C GLU A 136 73.21 -16.24 97.52
N GLU A 137 72.88 -17.53 97.42
CA GLU A 137 72.19 -18.12 96.26
C GLU A 137 70.83 -17.45 96.02
N THR A 138 69.98 -17.36 97.04
CA THR A 138 68.65 -16.74 96.91
C THR A 138 68.69 -15.24 96.66
N GLU A 139 69.70 -14.52 97.17
CA GLU A 139 69.91 -13.10 96.89
C GLU A 139 70.36 -12.89 95.43
N ASN A 140 71.24 -13.76 94.92
CA ASN A 140 71.63 -13.76 93.50
C ASN A 140 70.44 -14.06 92.57
N GLU A 141 69.56 -14.99 92.93
CA GLU A 141 68.31 -15.25 92.19
C GLU A 141 67.35 -14.06 92.22
N ASN A 142 67.15 -13.43 93.40
CA ASN A 142 66.34 -12.22 93.55
C ASN A 142 66.89 -11.06 92.71
N SER A 143 68.22 -10.90 92.66
CA SER A 143 68.91 -9.92 91.83
C SER A 143 68.68 -10.14 90.33
N LYS A 144 68.70 -11.40 89.86
CA LYS A 144 68.34 -11.75 88.47
C LYS A 144 66.88 -11.44 88.16
N LEU A 145 65.95 -11.93 88.99
CA LEU A 145 64.51 -11.71 88.81
C LEU A 145 64.13 -10.22 88.82
N ARG A 146 64.81 -9.39 89.63
CA ARG A 146 64.63 -7.92 89.60
C ARG A 146 65.03 -7.31 88.27
N ARG A 147 66.15 -7.73 87.68
CA ARG A 147 66.61 -7.25 86.35
C ARG A 147 65.65 -7.68 85.25
N GLU A 148 65.17 -8.92 85.29
CA GLU A 148 64.16 -9.42 84.36
C GLU A 148 62.83 -8.67 84.50
N ASN A 149 62.38 -8.36 85.73
CA ASN A 149 61.17 -7.58 85.95
C ASN A 149 61.29 -6.16 85.39
N GLU A 150 62.45 -5.52 85.56
CA GLU A 150 62.70 -4.18 85.02
C GLU A 150 62.78 -4.17 83.48
N GLN A 151 63.40 -5.19 82.88
CA GLN A 151 63.37 -5.37 81.42
C GLN A 151 61.94 -5.54 80.90
N LEU A 152 61.14 -6.41 81.52
CA LEU A 152 59.74 -6.62 81.14
C LEU A 152 58.89 -5.35 81.32
N ARG A 153 59.18 -4.50 82.31
CA ARG A 153 58.52 -3.19 82.46
C ARG A 153 58.88 -2.24 81.31
N GLN A 154 60.15 -2.19 80.92
CA GLN A 154 60.59 -1.39 79.78
C GLN A 154 59.94 -1.89 78.48
N ASP A 155 59.91 -3.21 78.25
CA ASP A 155 59.25 -3.81 77.09
C ASP A 155 57.75 -3.44 77.05
N VAL A 156 57.06 -3.47 78.21
CA VAL A 156 55.64 -3.06 78.32
C VAL A 156 55.46 -1.57 77.98
N ILE A 157 56.36 -0.68 78.42
CA ILE A 157 56.31 0.75 78.07
C ILE A 157 56.52 0.94 76.56
N ASP A 158 57.46 0.22 75.96
CA ASP A 158 57.75 0.32 74.53
C ASP A 158 56.59 -0.25 73.69
N TYR A 159 55.95 -1.35 74.11
CA TYR A 159 54.71 -1.85 73.47
C TYR A 159 53.53 -0.89 73.63
N GLN A 160 53.37 -0.24 74.80
CA GLN A 160 52.35 0.80 74.99
C GLN A 160 52.58 1.98 74.04
N ARG A 161 53.82 2.46 73.92
CA ARG A 161 54.19 3.54 73.01
C ARG A 161 54.00 3.17 71.54
N GLN A 162 54.29 1.93 71.15
CA GLN A 162 53.99 1.41 69.81
C GLN A 162 52.47 1.37 69.55
N LEU A 163 51.66 0.92 70.53
CA LEU A 163 50.20 0.92 70.41
C LEU A 163 49.61 2.32 70.34
N GLU A 164 50.15 3.30 71.07
CA GLU A 164 49.77 4.71 70.96
C GLU A 164 50.13 5.29 69.60
N THR A 165 51.35 5.03 69.10
CA THR A 165 51.79 5.44 67.76
C THR A 165 50.89 4.84 66.67
N GLN A 166 50.49 3.56 66.80
CA GLN A 166 49.53 2.93 65.89
C GLN A 166 48.12 3.53 65.99
N LYS A 167 47.64 3.85 67.19
CA LYS A 167 46.34 4.54 67.37
C LYS A 167 46.35 5.93 66.76
N GLU A 168 47.41 6.70 66.94
CA GLU A 168 47.59 8.03 66.35
C GLU A 168 47.64 7.93 64.82
N THR A 169 48.41 6.98 64.27
CA THR A 169 48.45 6.70 62.84
C THR A 169 47.07 6.32 62.28
N LEU A 170 46.29 5.51 63.00
CA LEU A 170 44.92 5.15 62.63
C LEU A 170 43.94 6.34 62.72
N LEU A 171 44.14 7.27 63.65
CA LEU A 171 43.33 8.49 63.78
C LEU A 171 43.64 9.49 62.66
N SER A 172 44.91 9.70 62.30
CA SER A 172 45.30 10.48 61.12
C SER A 172 44.73 9.85 59.84
N ARG A 173 44.88 8.54 59.68
CA ARG A 173 44.30 7.79 58.55
C ARG A 173 42.77 7.86 58.50
N ARG A 174 42.08 8.04 59.63
CA ARG A 174 40.62 8.26 59.67
C ARG A 174 40.21 9.65 59.16
N GLY A 175 41.07 10.66 59.33
CA GLY A 175 40.93 11.95 58.67
C GLY A 175 41.04 11.81 57.15
N GLU A 176 42.10 11.14 56.70
CA GLU A 176 42.31 10.81 55.28
C GLU A 176 41.14 9.97 54.71
N GLU A 177 40.60 9.01 55.45
CA GLU A 177 39.45 8.18 55.05
C GLU A 177 38.17 9.01 54.86
N SER A 178 37.96 10.06 55.66
CA SER A 178 36.89 11.03 55.46
C SER A 178 37.09 11.85 54.17
N ASP A 179 38.32 12.27 53.90
CA ASP A 179 38.66 13.02 52.68
C ASP A 179 38.58 12.13 51.44
N TYR A 180 39.05 10.89 51.50
CA TYR A 180 38.86 9.88 50.44
C TYR A 180 37.39 9.61 50.18
N ARG A 181 36.55 9.52 51.22
CA ARG A 181 35.10 9.36 51.04
C ARG A 181 34.43 10.59 50.43
N SER A 182 34.88 11.80 50.78
CA SER A 182 34.44 13.06 50.17
C SER A 182 34.85 13.16 48.70
N GLN A 183 36.10 12.82 48.38
CA GLN A 183 36.62 12.74 47.02
C GLN A 183 35.90 11.67 46.19
N LEU A 184 35.66 10.49 46.75
CA LEU A 184 34.90 9.41 46.11
C LEU A 184 33.45 9.85 45.84
N SER A 185 32.81 10.56 46.77
CA SER A 185 31.47 11.12 46.57
C SER A 185 31.44 12.14 45.43
N LYS A 186 32.43 13.05 45.37
CA LYS A 186 32.59 13.99 44.26
C LYS A 186 32.84 13.28 42.93
N LYS A 187 33.72 12.27 42.91
CA LYS A 187 34.01 11.46 41.71
C LYS A 187 32.80 10.65 41.26
N ASN A 188 32.01 10.12 42.19
CA ASN A 188 30.74 9.46 41.86
C ASN A 188 29.71 10.43 41.28
N PHE A 189 29.65 11.67 41.78
CA PHE A 189 28.78 12.72 41.24
C PHE A 189 29.24 13.15 39.83
N GLU A 190 30.54 13.37 39.62
CA GLU A 190 31.14 13.63 38.31
C GLU A 190 30.88 12.45 37.34
N LEU A 191 30.99 11.19 37.80
CA LEU A 191 30.66 10.00 37.00
C LEU A 191 29.18 9.97 36.59
N VAL A 192 28.25 10.33 37.48
CA VAL A 192 26.83 10.44 37.13
C VAL A 192 26.62 11.55 36.09
N GLN A 193 27.26 12.71 36.24
CA GLN A 193 27.19 13.78 35.23
C GLN A 193 27.74 13.33 33.87
N TYR A 194 28.85 12.58 33.84
CA TYR A 194 29.37 12.03 32.59
C TYR A 194 28.45 10.96 31.98
N LEU A 195 27.76 10.16 32.80
CA LEU A 195 26.76 9.21 32.31
C LEU A 195 25.53 9.92 31.71
N ASP A 196 25.03 10.96 32.37
CA ASP A 196 23.95 11.80 31.86
C ASP A 196 24.37 12.52 30.57
N GLU A 197 25.60 13.05 30.50
CA GLU A 197 26.14 13.68 29.28
C GLU A 197 26.29 12.68 28.13
N ILE A 198 26.81 11.47 28.42
CA ILE A 198 26.87 10.38 27.43
C ILE A 198 25.47 10.01 26.95
N GLN A 199 24.47 9.88 27.84
CA GLN A 199 23.09 9.59 27.42
C GLN A 199 22.54 10.70 26.52
N ASN A 200 22.68 11.97 26.92
CA ASN A 200 22.22 13.11 26.12
C ASN A 200 22.90 13.16 24.73
N LEU A 201 24.20 12.85 24.65
CA LEU A 201 24.94 12.76 23.39
C LEU A 201 24.49 11.56 22.55
N THR A 202 24.19 10.42 23.16
CA THR A 202 23.63 9.25 22.47
C THR A 202 22.24 9.56 21.90
N GLU A 203 21.33 10.13 22.69
CA GLU A 203 20.00 10.54 22.20
C GLU A 203 20.09 11.62 21.10
N ALA A 204 21.08 12.51 21.16
CA ALA A 204 21.33 13.49 20.11
C ALA A 204 21.85 12.83 18.82
N ASN A 205 22.75 11.84 18.93
CA ASN A 205 23.23 11.06 17.80
C ASN A 205 22.10 10.24 17.16
N GLU A 206 21.24 9.59 17.93
CA GLU A 206 20.07 8.86 17.43
C GLU A 206 19.09 9.78 16.66
N LYS A 207 18.88 11.01 17.17
CA LYS A 207 18.07 12.04 16.48
C LYS A 207 18.73 12.51 15.18
N LEU A 208 20.06 12.68 15.16
CA LEU A 208 20.80 13.01 13.93
C LEU A 208 20.82 11.85 12.94
N GLU A 209 20.86 10.60 13.41
CA GLU A 209 20.86 9.41 12.56
C GLU A 209 19.49 9.19 11.92
N THR A 210 18.40 9.34 12.67
CA THR A 210 17.03 9.31 12.11
C THR A 210 16.79 10.44 11.12
N GLN A 211 17.25 11.66 11.39
CA GLN A 211 17.22 12.76 10.41
C GLN A 211 18.07 12.47 9.15
N ASN A 212 19.23 11.84 9.29
CA ASN A 212 20.03 11.43 8.14
C ASN A 212 19.35 10.33 7.31
N GLN A 213 18.66 9.39 7.95
CA GLN A 213 17.87 8.35 7.27
C GLN A 213 16.68 8.97 6.51
N GLU A 214 15.95 9.90 7.14
CA GLU A 214 14.85 10.64 6.51
C GLU A 214 15.34 11.49 5.32
N MET A 215 16.44 12.24 5.46
CA MET A 215 17.02 12.99 4.35
C MET A 215 17.50 12.09 3.21
N ARG A 216 18.07 10.91 3.51
CA ARG A 216 18.45 9.92 2.48
C ARG A 216 17.23 9.40 1.74
N LYS A 217 16.18 9.01 2.46
CA LYS A 217 14.93 8.54 1.88
C LYS A 217 14.29 9.60 0.97
N ASN A 218 14.20 10.86 1.43
CA ASN A 218 13.64 11.95 0.63
C ASN A 218 14.47 12.24 -0.64
N LEU A 219 15.79 12.06 -0.59
CA LEU A 219 16.66 12.15 -1.76
C LEU A 219 16.48 10.96 -2.72
N GLU A 220 16.31 9.75 -2.21
CA GLU A 220 16.04 8.54 -2.97
C GLU A 220 14.66 8.61 -3.68
N GLU A 221 13.62 9.06 -2.97
CA GLU A 221 12.30 9.35 -3.54
C GLU A 221 12.40 10.43 -4.63
N SER A 222 13.16 11.51 -4.41
CA SER A 222 13.35 12.56 -5.42
C SER A 222 14.14 12.10 -6.65
N VAL A 223 15.10 11.17 -6.49
CA VAL A 223 15.78 10.52 -7.61
C VAL A 223 14.81 9.63 -8.37
N GLN A 224 14.00 8.81 -7.68
CA GLN A 224 13.00 7.96 -8.32
C GLN A 224 11.95 8.76 -9.09
N GLU A 225 11.49 9.90 -8.55
CA GLU A 225 10.61 10.84 -9.27
C GLU A 225 11.28 11.42 -10.53
N MET A 226 12.58 11.70 -10.47
CA MET A 226 13.36 12.21 -11.61
C MET A 226 13.57 11.14 -12.68
N GLU A 227 13.79 9.88 -12.31
CA GLU A 227 13.86 8.74 -13.21
C GLU A 227 12.49 8.49 -13.88
N ASN A 228 11.41 8.47 -13.10
CA ASN A 228 10.05 8.35 -13.61
C ASN A 228 9.71 9.47 -14.61
N MET A 229 10.08 10.72 -14.30
CA MET A 229 9.90 11.86 -15.20
C MET A 229 10.75 11.75 -16.47
N THR A 230 11.95 11.18 -16.36
CA THR A 230 12.84 10.91 -17.51
C THR A 230 12.25 9.84 -18.43
N ASP A 231 11.66 8.80 -17.87
CA ASP A 231 10.96 7.76 -18.63
C ASP A 231 9.69 8.28 -19.31
N GLU A 232 8.88 9.08 -18.63
CA GLU A 232 7.73 9.76 -19.25
C GLU A 232 8.16 10.74 -20.35
N TYR A 233 9.27 11.47 -20.16
CA TYR A 233 9.85 12.29 -21.22
C TYR A 233 10.31 11.46 -22.43
N ASN A 234 10.93 10.29 -22.21
CA ASN A 234 11.34 9.38 -23.27
C ASN A 234 10.13 8.77 -24.01
N LYS A 235 9.07 8.37 -23.31
CA LYS A 235 7.79 7.92 -23.90
C LYS A 235 7.16 9.03 -24.75
N MET A 236 7.08 10.25 -24.22
CA MET A 236 6.55 11.41 -24.94
C MET A 236 7.35 11.71 -26.20
N LYS A 237 8.69 11.71 -26.10
CA LYS A 237 9.60 11.90 -27.22
C LYS A 237 9.40 10.84 -28.31
N PHE A 238 9.18 9.58 -27.95
CA PHE A 238 8.87 8.51 -28.89
C PHE A 238 7.50 8.71 -29.57
N MET A 239 6.46 9.09 -28.81
CA MET A 239 5.14 9.42 -29.38
C MET A 239 5.20 10.60 -30.35
N VAL A 240 5.98 11.64 -30.04
CA VAL A 240 6.21 12.78 -30.95
C VAL A 240 6.91 12.30 -32.23
N GLN A 241 7.96 11.49 -32.13
CA GLN A 241 8.65 10.93 -33.30
C GLN A 241 7.72 10.06 -34.17
N GLN A 242 6.85 9.24 -33.56
CA GLN A 242 5.85 8.48 -34.30
C GLN A 242 4.82 9.39 -34.99
N SER A 243 4.37 10.44 -34.31
CA SER A 243 3.46 11.46 -34.85
C SER A 243 4.07 12.20 -36.04
N ASP A 244 5.35 12.57 -35.96
CA ASP A 244 6.09 13.23 -37.05
C ASP A 244 6.20 12.29 -38.27
N ILE A 245 6.55 11.02 -38.06
CA ILE A 245 6.61 10.01 -39.15
C ILE A 245 5.24 9.85 -39.82
N ALA A 246 4.16 9.77 -39.05
CA ALA A 246 2.80 9.68 -39.57
C ALA A 246 2.38 10.97 -40.31
N MET A 247 2.76 12.14 -39.80
CA MET A 247 2.49 13.42 -40.45
C MET A 247 3.24 13.53 -41.79
N ASP A 248 4.49 13.07 -41.87
CA ASP A 248 5.27 13.04 -43.11
C ASP A 248 4.70 12.05 -44.14
N GLN A 249 4.14 10.92 -43.70
CA GLN A 249 3.39 10.00 -44.58
C GLN A 249 2.14 10.69 -45.14
N LEU A 250 1.30 11.28 -44.29
CA LEU A 250 0.11 12.03 -44.71
C LEU A 250 0.43 13.22 -45.61
N ARG A 251 1.57 13.91 -45.41
CA ARG A 251 2.05 14.99 -46.30
C ARG A 251 2.41 14.45 -47.69
N LYS A 252 3.07 13.28 -47.77
CA LYS A 252 3.42 12.63 -49.05
C LYS A 252 2.17 12.17 -49.80
N GLU A 253 1.24 11.51 -49.12
CA GLU A 253 -0.04 11.10 -49.71
C GLU A 253 -0.84 12.32 -50.19
N LYS A 254 -0.92 13.38 -49.39
CA LYS A 254 -1.59 14.64 -49.78
C LYS A 254 -0.99 15.24 -51.05
N GLU A 255 0.34 15.28 -51.20
CA GLU A 255 0.95 15.81 -52.43
C GLU A 255 0.74 14.87 -53.63
N GLN A 256 0.74 13.54 -53.42
CA GLN A 256 0.36 12.58 -54.47
C GLN A 256 -1.07 12.80 -54.97
N TYR A 257 -2.04 12.93 -54.07
CA TYR A 257 -3.43 13.25 -54.46
C TYR A 257 -3.54 14.64 -55.09
N ARG A 258 -2.75 15.62 -54.65
CA ARG A 258 -2.70 16.95 -55.26
C ARG A 258 -2.19 16.92 -56.69
N LEU A 259 -1.17 16.11 -56.97
CA LEU A 259 -0.65 15.86 -58.31
C LEU A 259 -1.68 15.14 -59.18
N GLN A 260 -2.31 14.07 -58.70
CA GLN A 260 -3.39 13.37 -59.43
C GLN A 260 -4.57 14.30 -59.77
N VAL A 261 -5.00 15.16 -58.84
CA VAL A 261 -6.04 16.16 -59.11
C VAL A 261 -5.57 17.18 -60.15
N HIS A 262 -4.30 17.58 -60.13
CA HIS A 262 -3.75 18.49 -61.14
C HIS A 262 -3.72 17.84 -62.53
N GLU A 263 -3.20 16.61 -62.63
CA GLU A 263 -3.17 15.82 -63.88
C GLU A 263 -4.58 15.60 -64.45
N LEU A 264 -5.55 15.23 -63.62
CA LEU A 264 -6.96 15.08 -64.05
C LEU A 264 -7.58 16.41 -64.48
N THR A 265 -7.23 17.53 -63.82
CA THR A 265 -7.69 18.86 -64.21
C THR A 265 -7.08 19.30 -65.55
N GLU A 266 -5.81 18.96 -65.80
CA GLU A 266 -5.13 19.21 -67.07
C GLU A 266 -5.71 18.35 -68.19
N GLN A 267 -5.94 17.05 -67.96
CA GLN A 267 -6.65 16.17 -68.89
C GLN A 267 -8.05 16.72 -69.25
N LEU A 268 -8.83 17.17 -68.26
CA LEU A 268 -10.15 17.75 -68.50
C LEU A 268 -10.07 19.04 -69.33
N LYS A 269 -9.08 19.90 -69.08
CA LYS A 269 -8.82 21.07 -69.93
C LYS A 269 -8.48 20.69 -71.37
N THR A 270 -7.54 19.77 -71.58
CA THR A 270 -7.17 19.32 -72.93
C THR A 270 -8.37 18.73 -73.69
N LYS A 271 -9.27 18.02 -73.00
CA LYS A 271 -10.51 17.51 -73.60
C LYS A 271 -11.49 18.63 -73.97
N ASN A 272 -11.64 19.64 -73.11
CA ASN A 272 -12.47 20.81 -73.45
C ASN A 272 -11.88 21.61 -74.62
N GLU A 273 -10.55 21.73 -74.71
CA GLU A 273 -9.85 22.35 -75.84
C GLU A 273 -9.94 21.52 -77.14
N GLU A 274 -10.08 20.19 -77.04
CA GLU A 274 -10.39 19.30 -78.17
C GLU A 274 -11.87 19.39 -78.61
N ASP A 275 -12.80 19.67 -77.70
CA ASP A 275 -14.22 19.82 -78.00
C ASP A 275 -14.55 21.18 -78.67
N ASP A 276 -13.82 22.26 -78.34
CA ASP A 276 -13.98 23.58 -78.95
C ASP A 276 -13.98 23.60 -80.50
N PRO A 277 -13.03 22.97 -81.24
CA PRO A 277 -13.06 22.92 -82.70
C PRO A 277 -14.21 22.05 -83.24
N LEU A 278 -14.67 21.04 -82.50
CA LEU A 278 -15.86 20.26 -82.86
C LEU A 278 -17.11 21.14 -82.75
N MET A 279 -17.25 21.87 -81.64
CA MET A 279 -18.35 22.82 -81.43
C MET A 279 -18.34 23.96 -82.46
N ALA A 280 -17.17 24.45 -82.85
CA ALA A 280 -17.02 25.42 -83.92
C ALA A 280 -17.48 24.87 -85.28
N ALA A 281 -17.06 23.65 -85.65
CA ALA A 281 -17.48 22.99 -86.89
C ALA A 281 -18.98 22.67 -86.93
N VAL A 282 -19.57 22.25 -85.80
CA VAL A 282 -21.02 22.05 -85.67
C VAL A 282 -21.76 23.38 -85.83
N ASN A 283 -21.31 24.46 -85.19
CA ASN A 283 -21.90 25.79 -85.36
C ASN A 283 -21.81 26.27 -86.81
N GLU A 284 -20.67 26.08 -87.49
CA GLU A 284 -20.52 26.41 -88.92
C GLU A 284 -21.52 25.65 -89.79
N LYS A 285 -21.72 24.35 -89.54
CA LYS A 285 -22.73 23.54 -90.25
C LYS A 285 -24.16 23.98 -89.95
N VAL A 286 -24.46 24.39 -88.72
CA VAL A 286 -25.76 24.98 -88.36
C VAL A 286 -25.99 26.30 -89.10
N GLU A 287 -24.98 27.16 -89.23
CA GLU A 287 -25.09 28.42 -90.00
C GLU A 287 -25.12 28.20 -91.53
N GLU A 288 -24.49 27.15 -92.06
CA GLU A 288 -24.73 26.69 -93.44
C GLU A 288 -26.20 26.26 -93.63
N TRP A 289 -26.74 25.42 -92.75
CA TRP A 289 -28.12 24.95 -92.87
C TRP A 289 -29.15 26.08 -92.70
N LYS A 290 -28.92 27.03 -91.79
CA LYS A 290 -29.75 28.25 -91.69
C LYS A 290 -29.75 29.05 -92.98
N ARG A 291 -28.58 29.25 -93.61
CA ARG A 291 -28.49 29.95 -94.91
C ARG A 291 -29.20 29.20 -96.03
N ILE A 292 -29.08 27.87 -96.08
CA ILE A 292 -29.81 27.04 -97.04
C ILE A 292 -31.32 27.12 -96.80
N LEU A 293 -31.77 27.08 -95.53
CA LEU A 293 -33.19 27.16 -95.17
C LEU A 293 -33.79 28.50 -95.63
N VAL A 294 -33.15 29.63 -95.29
CA VAL A 294 -33.59 30.97 -95.74
C VAL A 294 -33.64 31.04 -97.26
N SER A 295 -32.61 30.55 -97.97
CA SER A 295 -32.61 30.51 -99.43
C SER A 295 -33.74 29.64 -100.02
N LYS A 296 -34.20 28.60 -99.31
CA LYS A 296 -35.35 27.79 -99.73
C LYS A 296 -36.68 28.43 -99.38
N ASP A 297 -36.79 29.16 -98.27
CA ASP A 297 -37.95 29.98 -97.96
C ASP A 297 -38.12 31.10 -99.00
N ASP A 298 -37.02 31.74 -99.44
CA ASP A 298 -37.01 32.72 -100.53
C ASP A 298 -37.49 32.10 -101.86
N GLU A 299 -36.95 30.94 -102.27
CA GLU A 299 -37.43 30.20 -103.46
C GLU A 299 -38.93 29.85 -103.35
N ILE A 300 -39.40 29.45 -102.17
CA ILE A 300 -40.82 29.15 -101.92
C ILE A 300 -41.68 30.40 -102.10
N ILE A 301 -41.23 31.57 -101.65
CA ILE A 301 -41.92 32.85 -101.86
C ILE A 301 -41.99 33.18 -103.36
N GLU A 302 -40.89 33.07 -104.10
CA GLU A 302 -40.88 33.27 -105.56
C GLU A 302 -41.85 32.33 -106.29
N TYR A 303 -41.89 31.04 -105.91
CA TYR A 303 -42.86 30.08 -106.45
C TYR A 303 -44.31 30.42 -106.09
N GLN A 304 -44.57 30.93 -104.89
CA GLN A 304 -45.91 31.40 -104.49
C GLN A 304 -46.35 32.63 -105.30
N GLU A 305 -45.47 33.60 -105.51
CA GLU A 305 -45.75 34.79 -106.34
C GLU A 305 -45.98 34.42 -107.81
N MET A 306 -45.17 33.51 -108.37
CA MET A 306 -45.41 32.99 -109.73
C MET A 306 -46.75 32.26 -109.83
N LEU A 307 -47.13 31.47 -108.83
CA LEU A 307 -48.44 30.80 -108.80
C LEU A 307 -49.61 31.80 -108.68
N LEU A 308 -49.46 32.88 -107.92
CA LEU A 308 -50.46 33.95 -107.84
C LEU A 308 -50.61 34.67 -109.18
N THR A 309 -49.51 35.14 -109.77
CA THR A 309 -49.56 35.85 -111.07
C THR A 309 -50.05 34.96 -112.22
N LEU A 310 -49.78 33.66 -112.21
CA LEU A 310 -50.36 32.70 -113.16
C LEU A 310 -51.87 32.50 -112.94
N LYS A 311 -52.33 32.40 -111.69
CA LYS A 311 -53.77 32.34 -111.36
C LYS A 311 -54.51 33.61 -111.78
N GLU A 312 -53.90 34.78 -111.60
CA GLU A 312 -54.45 36.06 -112.05
C GLU A 312 -54.52 36.15 -113.58
N LYS A 313 -53.45 35.78 -114.29
CA LYS A 313 -53.45 35.70 -115.77
C LYS A 313 -54.51 34.73 -116.29
N LEU A 314 -54.67 33.57 -115.65
CA LEU A 314 -55.73 32.61 -115.98
C LEU A 314 -57.13 33.21 -115.76
N LYS A 315 -57.35 33.91 -114.65
CA LYS A 315 -58.62 34.60 -114.35
C LYS A 315 -58.92 35.69 -115.37
N MET A 316 -57.93 36.49 -115.79
CA MET A 316 -58.09 37.50 -116.83
C MET A 316 -58.44 36.86 -118.19
N ALA A 317 -57.70 35.82 -118.60
CA ALA A 317 -57.99 35.09 -119.84
C ALA A 317 -59.38 34.43 -119.85
N GLN A 318 -59.83 33.92 -118.69
CA GLN A 318 -61.19 33.41 -118.52
C GLN A 318 -62.23 34.52 -118.69
N MET A 319 -62.03 35.69 -118.06
CA MET A 319 -62.93 36.84 -118.20
C MET A 319 -63.00 37.37 -119.64
N ASP A 320 -61.88 37.37 -120.38
CA ASP A 320 -61.87 37.74 -121.80
C ASP A 320 -62.56 36.69 -122.69
N SER A 321 -62.42 35.40 -122.38
CA SER A 321 -63.18 34.31 -123.03
C SER A 321 -64.67 34.44 -122.79
N ASP A 322 -65.09 34.65 -121.53
CA ASP A 322 -66.50 34.82 -121.15
C ASP A 322 -67.10 36.07 -121.80
N LYS A 323 -66.34 37.17 -121.87
CA LYS A 323 -66.73 38.39 -122.60
C LYS A 323 -66.89 38.16 -124.11
N SER A 324 -66.00 37.38 -124.72
CA SER A 324 -66.10 36.98 -126.13
C SER A 324 -67.35 36.12 -126.39
N ASN A 325 -67.61 35.13 -125.51
CA ASN A 325 -68.80 34.29 -125.55
C ASN A 325 -70.09 35.12 -125.41
N VAL A 326 -70.12 36.09 -124.49
CA VAL A 326 -71.26 37.01 -124.32
C VAL A 326 -71.47 37.88 -125.57
N LEU A 327 -70.41 38.39 -126.20
CA LEU A 327 -70.52 39.16 -127.45
C LEU A 327 -71.06 38.30 -128.60
N ALA A 328 -70.57 37.05 -128.74
CA ALA A 328 -71.07 36.11 -129.74
C ALA A 328 -72.55 35.74 -129.53
N LEU A 329 -72.95 35.52 -128.26
CA LEU A 329 -74.36 35.31 -127.90
C LEU A 329 -75.22 36.55 -128.19
N GLN A 330 -74.73 37.75 -127.88
CA GLN A 330 -75.43 39.00 -128.13
C GLN A 330 -75.63 39.25 -129.63
N GLN A 331 -74.61 38.96 -130.46
CA GLN A 331 -74.73 39.00 -131.91
C GLN A 331 -75.73 37.95 -132.42
N GLY A 332 -75.65 36.71 -131.94
CA GLY A 332 -76.60 35.64 -132.30
C GLY A 332 -78.05 35.98 -131.94
N VAL A 333 -78.28 36.63 -130.79
CA VAL A 333 -79.60 37.16 -130.42
C VAL A 333 -80.05 38.27 -131.39
N GLN A 334 -79.17 39.21 -131.75
CA GLN A 334 -79.50 40.29 -132.67
C GLN A 334 -79.80 39.79 -134.10
N GLU A 335 -79.12 38.75 -134.56
CA GLU A 335 -79.41 38.04 -135.82
C GLU A 335 -80.76 37.31 -135.74
N ARG A 336 -81.07 36.65 -134.62
CA ARG A 336 -82.37 36.03 -134.37
C ARG A 336 -83.52 37.05 -134.33
N ASP A 337 -83.34 38.18 -133.66
CA ASP A 337 -84.34 39.27 -133.63
C ASP A 337 -84.60 39.84 -135.03
N SER A 338 -83.55 39.90 -135.85
CA SER A 338 -83.64 40.32 -137.25
C SER A 338 -84.40 39.30 -138.11
N GLN A 339 -84.15 37.99 -137.92
CA GLN A 339 -84.97 36.92 -138.51
C GLN A 339 -86.44 36.99 -138.05
N ILE A 340 -86.68 37.24 -136.76
CA ILE A 340 -88.04 37.36 -136.21
C ILE A 340 -88.77 38.55 -136.82
N LYS A 341 -88.13 39.72 -136.97
CA LYS A 341 -88.74 40.87 -137.68
C LYS A 341 -89.11 40.52 -139.11
N LEU A 342 -88.20 39.91 -139.86
CA LEU A 342 -88.39 39.58 -141.27
C LEU A 342 -89.50 38.51 -141.45
N LEU A 343 -89.55 37.52 -140.56
CA LEU A 343 -90.66 36.55 -140.49
C LEU A 343 -91.98 37.22 -140.06
N THR A 344 -91.94 38.24 -139.20
CA THR A 344 -93.14 38.99 -138.78
C THR A 344 -93.69 39.82 -139.93
N GLU A 345 -92.83 40.49 -140.72
CA GLU A 345 -93.22 41.19 -141.94
C GLU A 345 -93.78 40.23 -143.00
N GLN A 346 -93.18 39.04 -143.17
CA GLN A 346 -93.74 37.98 -144.02
C GLN A 346 -95.10 37.50 -143.51
N ILE A 347 -95.26 37.30 -142.20
CA ILE A 347 -96.56 36.95 -141.61
C ILE A 347 -97.57 38.07 -141.81
N GLU A 348 -97.20 39.36 -141.72
CA GLU A 348 -98.12 40.47 -141.97
C GLU A 348 -98.53 40.58 -143.45
N GLN A 349 -97.59 40.33 -144.38
CA GLN A 349 -97.90 40.20 -145.81
C GLN A 349 -98.84 39.00 -146.06
N TYR A 350 -98.50 37.82 -145.54
CA TYR A 350 -99.37 36.64 -145.60
C TYR A 350 -100.70 36.85 -144.86
N THR A 351 -100.81 37.74 -143.88
CA THR A 351 -102.07 38.07 -143.22
C THR A 351 -102.95 38.93 -144.13
N LYS A 352 -102.36 39.91 -144.84
CA LYS A 352 -103.09 40.70 -145.86
C LYS A 352 -103.48 39.87 -147.08
N GLU A 353 -102.69 38.86 -147.44
CA GLU A 353 -103.08 37.85 -148.43
C GLU A 353 -104.11 36.86 -147.86
N MET A 354 -104.02 36.50 -146.57
CA MET A 354 -105.01 35.66 -145.88
C MET A 354 -106.36 36.37 -145.80
N GLU A 355 -106.44 37.68 -145.55
CA GLU A 355 -107.71 38.43 -145.57
C GLU A 355 -108.37 38.41 -146.96
N LYS A 356 -107.60 38.53 -148.04
CA LYS A 356 -108.09 38.32 -149.41
C LYS A 356 -108.49 36.87 -149.66
N ASN A 357 -107.73 35.92 -149.15
CA ASN A 357 -108.03 34.50 -149.27
C ASN A 357 -109.19 34.06 -148.36
N VAL A 358 -109.54 34.78 -147.28
CA VAL A 358 -110.70 34.47 -146.42
C VAL A 358 -112.00 34.61 -147.21
N LEU A 359 -112.11 35.64 -148.07
CA LEU A 359 -113.22 35.77 -149.03
C LEU A 359 -113.27 34.64 -150.07
N ILE A 360 -112.17 33.92 -150.30
CA ILE A 360 -112.06 32.77 -151.22
C ILE A 360 -112.16 31.43 -150.46
N ILE A 361 -111.95 31.46 -149.15
CA ILE A 361 -111.95 30.32 -148.23
C ILE A 361 -113.31 30.15 -147.55
N GLU A 362 -114.16 31.18 -147.45
CA GLU A 362 -115.60 30.98 -147.20
C GLU A 362 -116.25 30.13 -148.31
N ASP A 363 -115.78 30.25 -149.56
CA ASP A 363 -116.21 29.41 -150.68
C ASP A 363 -115.63 27.97 -150.66
N LEU A 364 -114.51 27.72 -149.95
CA LEU A 364 -113.76 26.46 -150.04
C LEU A 364 -113.41 25.73 -148.73
N LYS A 365 -113.68 26.29 -147.53
CA LYS A 365 -113.60 25.55 -146.25
C LYS A 365 -114.94 24.95 -145.81
N ARG A 366 -115.63 24.33 -146.78
CA ARG A 366 -116.60 23.26 -146.50
C ARG A 366 -115.94 21.90 -146.29
N GLU A 367 -114.61 21.80 -146.48
CA GLU A 367 -113.86 20.54 -146.36
C GLU A 367 -112.71 20.55 -145.34
N LEU A 368 -112.87 19.63 -144.39
CA LEU A 368 -111.84 18.76 -143.79
C LEU A 368 -110.95 19.29 -142.63
N LEU A 369 -110.60 18.35 -141.75
CA LEU A 369 -110.27 18.50 -140.32
C LEU A 369 -108.99 17.71 -139.93
N LYS A 370 -108.34 18.10 -138.81
CA LYS A 370 -107.48 17.27 -137.88
C LYS A 370 -106.04 16.88 -138.37
N ASP A 371 -105.04 16.48 -137.55
CA ASP A 371 -104.92 16.14 -136.10
C ASP A 371 -103.46 16.24 -135.48
N LYS A 372 -103.30 15.75 -134.23
CA LYS A 372 -102.22 15.65 -133.16
C LYS A 372 -100.94 14.76 -133.38
N SER A 373 -99.96 14.53 -132.45
CA SER A 373 -99.26 15.25 -131.32
C SER A 373 -98.34 14.31 -130.44
N GLY A 374 -97.19 14.74 -129.86
CA GLY A 374 -96.40 14.02 -128.79
C GLY A 374 -94.86 14.25 -128.81
N LEU A 375 -93.95 13.70 -127.94
CA LEU A 375 -93.99 13.17 -126.54
C LEU A 375 -92.55 12.76 -126.00
N SER A 376 -92.36 12.56 -124.67
CA SER A 376 -91.28 11.77 -123.95
C SER A 376 -89.79 12.25 -123.91
N ILE A 377 -88.81 11.62 -123.19
CA ILE A 377 -88.59 11.35 -121.72
C ILE A 377 -87.15 10.74 -121.42
N THR A 378 -86.42 11.09 -120.32
CA THR A 378 -85.20 10.36 -119.79
C THR A 378 -84.79 10.69 -118.31
N GLN A 379 -84.85 9.72 -117.38
CA GLN A 379 -84.10 9.69 -116.09
C GLN A 379 -84.01 8.25 -115.54
N GLN A 380 -82.82 7.63 -115.50
CA GLN A 380 -82.62 6.32 -114.84
C GLN A 380 -81.18 6.09 -114.32
N ASP A 381 -80.14 6.55 -115.04
CA ASP A 381 -78.76 6.10 -114.81
C ASP A 381 -78.03 6.73 -113.60
N ARG A 382 -78.58 7.78 -113.00
CA ARG A 382 -77.87 8.63 -112.02
C ARG A 382 -77.81 8.08 -110.58
N ILE A 383 -78.41 6.92 -110.32
CA ILE A 383 -78.62 6.39 -108.96
C ILE A 383 -77.53 5.40 -108.53
N GLY A 384 -76.93 4.65 -109.47
CA GLY A 384 -75.93 3.62 -109.13
C GLY A 384 -74.61 4.17 -108.60
N GLU A 385 -74.11 5.29 -109.14
CA GLU A 385 -72.79 5.85 -108.78
C GLU A 385 -72.70 6.39 -107.35
N MET A 386 -73.83 6.74 -106.72
CA MET A 386 -73.83 7.22 -105.34
C MET A 386 -73.65 6.10 -104.31
N GLN A 387 -74.11 4.88 -104.60
CA GLN A 387 -74.08 3.78 -103.64
C GLN A 387 -72.65 3.25 -103.41
N GLY A 388 -71.82 3.18 -104.45
CA GLY A 388 -70.43 2.72 -104.32
C GLY A 388 -69.51 3.66 -103.52
N LYS A 389 -69.80 4.97 -103.50
CA LYS A 389 -69.00 5.95 -102.73
C LYS A 389 -69.29 5.91 -101.22
N LEU A 390 -70.48 5.45 -100.82
CA LEU A 390 -70.86 5.34 -99.41
C LEU A 390 -70.08 4.23 -98.70
N GLN A 391 -70.03 3.01 -99.26
CA GLN A 391 -69.35 1.86 -98.64
C GLN A 391 -67.85 2.10 -98.42
N MET A 392 -67.17 2.74 -99.38
CA MET A 392 -65.74 3.09 -99.28
C MET A 392 -65.41 4.10 -98.17
N LEU A 393 -66.39 4.87 -97.69
CA LEU A 393 -66.22 5.81 -96.58
C LEU A 393 -66.53 5.15 -95.24
N GLU A 394 -67.55 4.28 -95.18
CA GLU A 394 -67.87 3.50 -93.97
C GLU A 394 -66.70 2.62 -93.52
N GLU A 395 -66.02 1.95 -94.46
CA GLU A 395 -64.88 1.08 -94.14
C GLU A 395 -63.68 1.89 -93.59
N LYS A 396 -63.40 3.07 -94.17
CA LYS A 396 -62.34 3.96 -93.68
C LYS A 396 -62.62 4.56 -92.30
N ILE A 397 -63.87 4.91 -92.01
CA ILE A 397 -64.26 5.41 -90.69
C ILE A 397 -63.99 4.32 -89.64
N LYS A 398 -64.42 3.08 -89.90
CA LYS A 398 -64.27 1.95 -88.99
C LYS A 398 -62.82 1.59 -88.68
N ASP A 399 -61.91 1.72 -89.64
CA ASP A 399 -60.48 1.53 -89.39
C ASP A 399 -59.87 2.71 -88.62
N SER A 400 -60.32 3.94 -88.87
CA SER A 400 -59.87 5.10 -88.07
C SER A 400 -60.34 5.01 -86.60
N GLU A 401 -61.57 4.53 -86.35
CA GLU A 401 -62.10 4.30 -85.00
C GLU A 401 -61.23 3.29 -84.23
N ARG A 402 -60.87 2.15 -84.85
CA ARG A 402 -59.98 1.15 -84.23
C ARG A 402 -58.61 1.72 -83.88
N THR A 403 -58.04 2.57 -84.73
CA THR A 403 -56.75 3.22 -84.42
C THR A 403 -56.86 4.24 -83.29
N ALA A 404 -58.00 4.91 -83.16
CA ALA A 404 -58.28 5.81 -82.05
C ALA A 404 -58.49 5.05 -80.72
N GLU A 405 -59.24 3.95 -80.73
CA GLU A 405 -59.43 3.09 -79.54
C GLU A 405 -58.11 2.54 -79.00
N LEU A 406 -57.20 2.10 -79.87
CA LEU A 406 -55.87 1.62 -79.46
C LEU A 406 -55.02 2.75 -78.87
N ALA A 407 -55.02 3.94 -79.47
CA ALA A 407 -54.30 5.10 -78.95
C ALA A 407 -54.87 5.58 -77.60
N GLU A 408 -56.19 5.51 -77.42
CA GLU A 408 -56.83 5.87 -76.15
C GLU A 408 -56.55 4.83 -75.04
N ALA A 409 -56.44 3.55 -75.39
CA ALA A 409 -56.03 2.50 -74.45
C ALA A 409 -54.59 2.71 -73.94
N ASP A 410 -53.63 2.93 -74.85
CA ASP A 410 -52.23 3.23 -74.50
C ASP A 410 -52.13 4.50 -73.63
N ALA A 411 -52.86 5.56 -73.98
CA ALA A 411 -52.88 6.80 -73.20
C ALA A 411 -53.41 6.56 -71.77
N ARG A 412 -54.48 5.78 -71.60
CA ARG A 412 -55.03 5.42 -70.28
C ARG A 412 -54.08 4.55 -69.46
N GLU A 413 -53.30 3.67 -70.09
CA GLU A 413 -52.28 2.89 -69.38
C GLU A 413 -51.11 3.77 -68.91
N LYS A 414 -50.64 4.70 -69.76
CA LYS A 414 -49.59 5.66 -69.38
C LYS A 414 -50.04 6.62 -68.28
N ASP A 415 -51.28 7.11 -68.31
CA ASP A 415 -51.85 7.91 -67.21
C ASP A 415 -51.89 7.12 -65.89
N LYS A 416 -52.20 5.82 -65.94
CA LYS A 416 -52.20 4.96 -64.75
C LYS A 416 -50.79 4.77 -64.16
N GLU A 417 -49.78 4.53 -65.00
CA GLU A 417 -48.37 4.48 -64.58
C GLU A 417 -47.92 5.83 -63.98
N LEU A 418 -48.35 6.95 -64.58
CA LEU A 418 -48.05 8.30 -64.10
C LEU A 418 -48.69 8.55 -62.72
N ILE A 419 -49.93 8.12 -62.51
CA ILE A 419 -50.62 8.25 -61.22
C ILE A 419 -49.94 7.38 -60.15
N GLU A 420 -49.53 6.15 -60.45
CA GLU A 420 -48.81 5.29 -59.51
C GLU A 420 -47.43 5.85 -59.15
N THR A 421 -46.68 6.38 -60.12
CA THR A 421 -45.37 7.01 -59.87
C THR A 421 -45.50 8.32 -59.10
N LEU A 422 -46.44 9.20 -59.44
CA LEU A 422 -46.74 10.42 -58.67
C LEU A 422 -47.17 10.10 -57.24
N LYS A 423 -47.98 9.06 -57.04
CA LYS A 423 -48.35 8.60 -55.69
C LYS A 423 -47.12 8.14 -54.92
N ARG A 424 -46.24 7.36 -55.54
CA ARG A 424 -45.00 6.87 -54.92
C ARG A 424 -44.06 8.02 -54.55
N VAL A 425 -43.89 9.02 -55.44
CA VAL A 425 -43.15 10.26 -55.16
C VAL A 425 -43.77 11.01 -53.98
N LYS A 426 -45.08 11.19 -53.96
CA LYS A 426 -45.79 11.83 -52.84
C LYS A 426 -45.66 11.07 -51.52
N ASP A 427 -45.64 9.75 -51.54
CA ASP A 427 -45.43 8.89 -50.36
C ASP A 427 -43.97 8.99 -49.83
N TYR A 428 -43.00 9.29 -50.71
CA TYR A 428 -41.63 9.68 -50.31
C TYR A 428 -41.54 11.13 -49.80
N GLU A 429 -42.17 12.10 -50.48
CA GLU A 429 -42.18 13.52 -50.10
C GLU A 429 -42.87 13.77 -48.75
N THR A 430 -43.92 13.01 -48.45
CA THR A 430 -44.59 13.02 -47.14
C THR A 430 -43.81 12.28 -46.05
N GLY A 431 -42.69 11.64 -46.40
CA GLY A 431 -41.83 10.92 -45.47
C GLY A 431 -42.47 9.69 -44.85
N ILE A 432 -43.52 9.14 -45.45
CA ILE A 432 -44.22 7.95 -44.91
C ILE A 432 -43.49 6.67 -45.36
N TYR A 433 -42.96 6.65 -46.59
CA TYR A 433 -42.25 5.48 -47.10
C TYR A 433 -40.76 5.49 -46.68
N GLY A 434 -40.31 4.43 -45.99
CA GLY A 434 -38.92 4.21 -45.59
C GLY A 434 -38.45 4.94 -44.31
N LEU A 435 -39.09 6.04 -43.90
CA LEU A 435 -38.73 6.73 -42.66
C LEU A 435 -39.06 5.89 -41.42
N GLU A 436 -40.20 5.20 -41.41
CA GLU A 436 -40.60 4.36 -40.27
C GLU A 436 -39.68 3.14 -40.12
N ASP A 437 -39.28 2.51 -41.23
CA ASP A 437 -38.29 1.43 -41.26
C ASP A 437 -36.91 1.91 -40.77
N ALA A 438 -36.42 3.06 -41.26
CA ALA A 438 -35.17 3.66 -40.80
C ALA A 438 -35.21 4.03 -39.31
N VAL A 439 -36.35 4.53 -38.81
CA VAL A 439 -36.55 4.80 -37.38
C VAL A 439 -36.59 3.51 -36.56
N ALA A 440 -37.16 2.43 -37.09
CA ALA A 440 -37.14 1.11 -36.45
C ALA A 440 -35.71 0.52 -36.39
N GLU A 441 -34.94 0.64 -37.48
CA GLU A 441 -33.54 0.24 -37.54
C GLU A 441 -32.67 1.04 -36.55
N ILE A 442 -32.80 2.38 -36.53
CA ILE A 442 -32.10 3.26 -35.57
C ILE A 442 -32.47 2.89 -34.12
N LYS A 443 -33.73 2.54 -33.83
CA LYS A 443 -34.14 2.03 -32.50
C LYS A 443 -33.49 0.67 -32.19
N GLY A 444 -33.39 -0.23 -33.17
CA GLY A 444 -32.70 -1.51 -33.05
C GLY A 444 -31.22 -1.36 -32.74
N LEU A 445 -30.51 -0.53 -33.51
CA LEU A 445 -29.10 -0.21 -33.32
C LEU A 445 -28.84 0.49 -31.98
N LYS A 446 -29.69 1.43 -31.56
CA LYS A 446 -29.62 2.04 -30.21
C LYS A 446 -29.79 1.02 -29.09
N LYS A 447 -30.66 0.01 -29.26
CA LYS A 447 -30.82 -1.09 -28.30
C LYS A 447 -29.55 -1.97 -28.23
N GLN A 448 -28.95 -2.30 -29.38
CA GLN A 448 -27.69 -3.04 -29.43
C GLN A 448 -26.54 -2.26 -28.78
N LEU A 449 -26.38 -0.97 -29.09
CA LEU A 449 -25.41 -0.08 -28.43
C LEU A 449 -25.58 -0.06 -26.91
N LYS A 450 -26.81 0.01 -26.40
CA LYS A 450 -27.06 -0.04 -24.95
C LYS A 450 -26.65 -1.39 -24.33
N ILE A 451 -26.87 -2.50 -25.03
CA ILE A 451 -26.40 -3.83 -24.58
C ILE A 451 -24.88 -3.87 -24.56
N ARG A 452 -24.21 -3.43 -25.64
CA ARG A 452 -22.73 -3.38 -25.71
C ARG A 452 -22.11 -2.46 -24.65
N ASN A 453 -22.72 -1.31 -24.37
CA ASN A 453 -22.23 -0.43 -23.30
C ASN A 453 -22.34 -1.09 -21.93
N ASN A 454 -23.43 -1.81 -21.65
CA ASN A 454 -23.58 -2.59 -20.42
C ASN A 454 -22.54 -3.72 -20.34
N GLU A 455 -22.26 -4.42 -21.45
CA GLU A 455 -21.20 -5.45 -21.53
C GLU A 455 -19.82 -4.85 -21.25
N ILE A 456 -19.50 -3.69 -21.84
CA ILE A 456 -18.26 -2.94 -21.59
C ILE A 456 -18.16 -2.53 -20.12
N GLU A 457 -19.23 -2.02 -19.50
CA GLU A 457 -19.25 -1.73 -18.07
C GLU A 457 -19.01 -2.95 -17.19
N THR A 458 -19.55 -4.13 -17.56
CA THR A 458 -19.28 -5.37 -16.82
C THR A 458 -17.83 -5.82 -17.00
N LEU A 459 -17.27 -5.72 -18.21
CA LEU A 459 -15.87 -6.04 -18.47
C LEU A 459 -14.91 -5.10 -17.72
N ILE A 460 -15.20 -3.79 -17.65
CA ILE A 460 -14.43 -2.84 -16.83
C ILE A 460 -14.46 -3.25 -15.35
N LYS A 461 -15.63 -3.61 -14.82
CA LYS A 461 -15.76 -4.10 -13.42
C LYS A 461 -15.01 -5.42 -13.19
N GLU A 462 -14.87 -6.27 -14.20
CA GLU A 462 -14.07 -7.50 -14.13
C GLU A 462 -12.57 -7.22 -14.24
N VAL A 463 -12.14 -6.34 -15.15
CA VAL A 463 -10.75 -5.89 -15.28
C VAL A 463 -10.27 -5.28 -13.97
N ASN A 464 -11.01 -4.33 -13.37
CA ASN A 464 -10.61 -3.72 -12.11
C ASN A 464 -10.51 -4.75 -10.97
N LYS A 465 -11.38 -5.77 -10.93
CA LYS A 465 -11.29 -6.86 -9.94
C LYS A 465 -10.06 -7.75 -10.16
N LEU A 466 -9.72 -8.01 -11.41
CA LEU A 466 -8.51 -8.76 -11.77
C LEU A 466 -7.25 -7.94 -11.46
N GLU A 467 -7.29 -6.62 -11.64
CA GLU A 467 -6.22 -5.68 -11.30
C GLU A 467 -5.98 -5.64 -9.78
N PHE A 468 -7.03 -5.49 -8.95
CA PHE A 468 -6.90 -5.65 -7.49
C PHE A 468 -6.27 -6.99 -7.13
N LYS A 469 -6.73 -8.09 -7.73
CA LYS A 469 -6.16 -9.42 -7.47
C LYS A 469 -4.73 -9.60 -7.98
N ILE A 470 -4.32 -8.87 -9.02
CA ILE A 470 -2.92 -8.83 -9.47
C ILE A 470 -2.07 -8.09 -8.45
N ASN A 471 -2.56 -6.97 -7.91
CA ASN A 471 -1.86 -6.21 -6.87
C ASN A 471 -1.72 -7.06 -5.59
N ASP A 472 -2.80 -7.68 -5.10
CA ASP A 472 -2.74 -8.62 -3.95
C ASP A 472 -1.67 -9.71 -4.13
N LEU A 473 -1.50 -10.22 -5.36
CA LEU A 473 -0.52 -11.25 -5.72
C LEU A 473 0.90 -10.70 -5.96
N LEU A 474 1.04 -9.41 -6.29
CA LEU A 474 2.32 -8.72 -6.38
C LEU A 474 2.83 -8.41 -4.97
N ASP A 475 1.98 -7.87 -4.11
CA ASP A 475 2.26 -7.64 -2.69
C ASP A 475 2.71 -8.95 -2.03
N GLU A 476 1.97 -10.06 -2.20
CA GLU A 476 2.39 -11.39 -1.71
C GLU A 476 3.73 -11.85 -2.33
N ASN A 477 4.03 -11.48 -3.59
CA ASN A 477 5.31 -11.82 -4.23
C ASN A 477 6.48 -11.06 -3.61
N GLU A 478 6.31 -9.77 -3.33
CA GLU A 478 7.31 -8.93 -2.67
C GLU A 478 7.56 -9.43 -1.24
N ASP A 479 6.50 -9.70 -0.49
CA ASP A 479 6.50 -10.32 0.84
C ASP A 479 7.25 -11.66 0.87
N LEU A 480 7.18 -12.45 -0.20
CA LEU A 480 7.88 -13.74 -0.34
C LEU A 480 9.34 -13.56 -0.81
N ARG A 481 9.64 -12.55 -1.64
CA ARG A 481 11.00 -12.22 -2.06
C ARG A 481 11.81 -11.70 -0.87
N GLU A 482 11.26 -10.79 -0.08
CA GLU A 482 11.92 -10.26 1.13
C GLU A 482 12.26 -11.39 2.11
N LYS A 483 11.30 -12.29 2.40
CA LYS A 483 11.51 -13.48 3.26
C LYS A 483 12.59 -14.44 2.73
N LEU A 484 12.87 -14.42 1.43
CA LEU A 484 13.91 -15.22 0.78
C LEU A 484 15.24 -14.46 0.61
N GLY A 485 15.32 -13.20 1.05
CA GLY A 485 16.50 -12.34 0.87
C GLY A 485 16.76 -11.96 -0.59
N LEU A 486 15.71 -11.95 -1.42
CA LEU A 486 15.76 -11.56 -2.83
C LEU A 486 15.22 -10.14 -3.00
N ASP A 487 15.87 -9.36 -3.85
CA ASP A 487 15.44 -8.00 -4.15
C ASP A 487 14.07 -7.99 -4.89
N PRO A 488 13.07 -7.22 -4.41
CA PRO A 488 11.74 -7.16 -5.01
C PRO A 488 11.71 -6.92 -6.52
N GLN A 489 12.61 -6.07 -7.05
CA GLN A 489 12.58 -5.63 -8.45
C GLN A 489 13.52 -6.40 -9.39
N THR A 490 14.41 -7.24 -8.88
CA THR A 490 15.26 -8.09 -9.74
C THR A 490 14.44 -8.98 -10.69
N MET A 491 14.82 -8.94 -11.98
CA MET A 491 14.35 -9.90 -12.99
C MET A 491 15.05 -11.25 -12.79
N ILE A 492 14.43 -12.13 -12.01
CA ILE A 492 14.82 -13.53 -11.92
C ILE A 492 14.58 -14.21 -13.27
N ASP A 493 15.55 -14.98 -13.78
CA ASP A 493 15.38 -15.74 -15.02
C ASP A 493 14.38 -16.89 -14.83
N LEU A 494 13.14 -16.66 -15.25
CA LEU A 494 12.07 -17.66 -15.21
C LEU A 494 12.13 -18.67 -16.37
N THR A 495 13.15 -18.67 -17.22
CA THR A 495 13.19 -19.51 -18.42
C THR A 495 13.19 -21.01 -18.09
N GLU A 496 13.96 -21.45 -17.09
CA GLU A 496 13.90 -22.85 -16.62
C GLU A 496 12.54 -23.22 -16.02
N LEU A 497 11.95 -22.33 -15.22
CA LEU A 497 10.62 -22.53 -14.63
C LEU A 497 9.52 -22.60 -15.69
N LYS A 498 9.58 -21.74 -16.72
CA LYS A 498 8.68 -21.74 -17.88
C LYS A 498 8.82 -23.04 -18.67
N ASN A 499 10.05 -23.49 -18.94
CA ASN A 499 10.33 -24.75 -19.63
C ASN A 499 9.82 -25.96 -18.84
N SER A 500 10.07 -26.00 -17.53
CA SER A 500 9.54 -27.04 -16.62
C SER A 500 8.01 -27.08 -16.59
N LYS A 501 7.36 -25.91 -16.49
CA LYS A 501 5.89 -25.78 -16.52
C LYS A 501 5.31 -26.21 -17.87
N ALA A 502 5.93 -25.81 -18.99
CA ALA A 502 5.51 -26.20 -20.34
C ALA A 502 5.63 -27.72 -20.55
N LEU A 503 6.75 -28.32 -20.13
CA LEU A 503 6.98 -29.77 -20.16
C LEU A 503 5.92 -30.51 -19.33
N LYS A 504 5.64 -30.05 -18.11
CA LYS A 504 4.62 -30.66 -17.24
C LYS A 504 3.20 -30.51 -17.80
N GLN A 505 2.88 -29.39 -18.45
CA GLN A 505 1.61 -29.22 -19.16
C GLN A 505 1.50 -30.12 -20.40
N GLN A 506 2.61 -30.37 -21.10
CA GLN A 506 2.66 -31.32 -22.20
C GLN A 506 2.50 -32.77 -21.71
N GLN A 507 3.09 -33.13 -20.55
CA GLN A 507 2.87 -34.41 -19.88
C GLN A 507 1.38 -34.59 -19.53
N TYR A 508 0.73 -33.61 -18.88
CA TYR A 508 -0.71 -33.69 -18.58
C TYR A 508 -1.58 -33.79 -19.84
N LYS A 509 -1.21 -33.13 -20.95
CA LYS A 509 -1.92 -33.27 -22.23
C LYS A 509 -1.76 -34.68 -22.81
N ALA A 510 -0.58 -35.27 -22.75
CA ALA A 510 -0.32 -36.64 -23.20
C ALA A 510 -1.04 -37.67 -22.31
N GLU A 511 -0.98 -37.48 -20.99
CA GLU A 511 -1.68 -38.31 -20.00
C GLU A 511 -3.20 -38.27 -20.21
N ASN A 512 -3.79 -37.07 -20.35
CA ASN A 512 -5.21 -36.92 -20.67
C ASN A 512 -5.58 -37.57 -22.01
N GLN A 513 -4.72 -37.56 -23.03
CA GLN A 513 -4.96 -38.29 -24.29
C GLN A 513 -4.91 -39.81 -24.12
N VAL A 514 -4.04 -40.33 -23.25
CA VAL A 514 -4.01 -41.76 -22.92
C VAL A 514 -5.26 -42.15 -22.12
N LEU A 515 -5.64 -41.35 -21.12
CA LEU A 515 -6.86 -41.55 -20.34
C LEU A 515 -8.14 -41.47 -21.19
N LEU A 516 -8.22 -40.54 -22.15
CA LEU A 516 -9.34 -40.47 -23.09
C LEU A 516 -9.45 -41.74 -23.95
N LYS A 517 -8.33 -42.26 -24.47
CA LYS A 517 -8.32 -43.52 -25.23
C LYS A 517 -8.69 -44.73 -24.36
N GLU A 518 -8.29 -44.74 -23.09
CA GLU A 518 -8.68 -45.76 -22.13
C GLU A 518 -10.19 -45.68 -21.84
N ILE A 519 -10.74 -44.47 -21.69
CA ILE A 519 -12.19 -44.24 -21.55
C ILE A 519 -12.93 -44.73 -22.80
N GLU A 520 -12.49 -44.35 -24.01
CA GLU A 520 -13.08 -44.82 -25.28
C GLU A 520 -13.09 -46.36 -25.35
N ARG A 521 -11.97 -47.03 -25.01
CA ARG A 521 -11.90 -48.51 -24.97
C ARG A 521 -12.86 -49.09 -23.92
N LEU A 522 -12.93 -48.51 -22.72
CA LEU A 522 -13.85 -48.93 -21.66
C LEU A 522 -15.32 -48.68 -22.03
N GLU A 523 -15.62 -47.65 -22.82
CA GLU A 523 -16.95 -47.41 -23.37
C GLU A 523 -17.32 -48.43 -24.45
N GLU A 524 -16.39 -48.81 -25.34
CA GLU A 524 -16.58 -49.92 -26.28
C GLU A 524 -16.79 -51.26 -25.56
N GLU A 525 -15.99 -51.57 -24.54
CA GLU A 525 -16.17 -52.74 -23.66
C GLU A 525 -17.54 -52.70 -22.97
N ARG A 526 -17.95 -51.56 -22.42
CA ARG A 526 -19.29 -51.36 -21.82
C ARG A 526 -20.40 -51.54 -22.85
N VAL A 527 -20.25 -51.05 -24.08
CA VAL A 527 -21.24 -51.20 -25.15
C VAL A 527 -21.35 -52.65 -25.60
N THR A 528 -20.23 -53.34 -25.83
CA THR A 528 -20.21 -54.76 -26.21
C THR A 528 -20.79 -55.64 -25.10
N LEU A 529 -20.45 -55.41 -23.83
CA LEU A 529 -21.08 -56.09 -22.69
C LEU A 529 -22.60 -55.80 -22.61
N LYS A 530 -23.04 -54.55 -22.81
CA LYS A 530 -24.48 -54.21 -22.90
C LYS A 530 -25.17 -54.90 -24.10
N GLN A 531 -24.48 -55.13 -25.20
CA GLN A 531 -25.01 -55.91 -26.32
C GLN A 531 -25.08 -57.41 -25.99
N GLN A 532 -24.07 -57.97 -25.34
CA GLN A 532 -24.08 -59.36 -24.86
C GLN A 532 -25.20 -59.59 -23.84
N ILE A 533 -25.37 -58.68 -22.86
CA ILE A 533 -26.49 -58.72 -21.90
C ILE A 533 -27.83 -58.65 -22.62
N ARG A 534 -27.99 -57.77 -23.63
CA ARG A 534 -29.22 -57.72 -24.45
C ARG A 534 -29.46 -59.00 -25.26
N LYS A 535 -28.41 -59.60 -25.85
CA LYS A 535 -28.50 -60.91 -26.54
C LYS A 535 -28.88 -62.02 -25.56
N LEU A 536 -28.24 -62.11 -24.40
CA LEU A 536 -28.56 -63.08 -23.35
C LEU A 536 -29.95 -62.87 -22.75
N ALA A 537 -30.41 -61.62 -22.61
CA ALA A 537 -31.77 -61.30 -22.19
C ALA A 537 -32.80 -61.63 -23.28
N GLN A 538 -32.48 -61.43 -24.56
CA GLN A 538 -33.33 -61.84 -25.67
C GLN A 538 -33.35 -63.36 -25.84
N GLU A 539 -32.24 -64.06 -25.62
CA GLU A 539 -32.18 -65.52 -25.58
C GLU A 539 -32.93 -66.08 -24.38
N LYS A 540 -32.73 -65.53 -23.17
CA LYS A 540 -33.51 -65.91 -21.99
C LYS A 540 -34.98 -65.57 -22.19
N GLY A 541 -35.32 -64.47 -22.86
CA GLY A 541 -36.68 -64.09 -23.23
C GLY A 541 -37.28 -65.05 -24.26
N ARG A 542 -36.54 -65.45 -25.30
CA ARG A 542 -36.93 -66.48 -26.26
C ARG A 542 -37.07 -67.85 -25.60
N ARG A 543 -36.11 -68.27 -24.77
CA ARG A 543 -36.19 -69.48 -23.95
C ARG A 543 -37.36 -69.44 -22.98
N ALA A 544 -37.66 -68.28 -22.38
CA ALA A 544 -38.81 -68.05 -21.50
C ALA A 544 -40.14 -67.83 -22.26
N ALA A 545 -40.10 -67.64 -23.59
CA ALA A 545 -41.26 -67.59 -24.47
C ALA A 545 -41.49 -68.93 -25.20
N THR A 546 -40.48 -69.80 -25.33
CA THR A 546 -40.63 -71.21 -25.72
C THR A 546 -40.99 -72.06 -24.51
N LEU A 547 -40.27 -71.91 -23.38
CA LEU A 547 -40.78 -72.34 -22.07
C LEU A 547 -42.07 -71.59 -21.71
N GLY A 548 -42.31 -70.40 -22.26
CA GLY A 548 -43.54 -69.62 -22.09
C GLY A 548 -44.70 -70.13 -22.94
N LYS A 549 -44.43 -70.78 -24.07
CA LYS A 549 -45.40 -71.61 -24.79
C LYS A 549 -45.69 -72.88 -24.00
N LEU A 550 -44.66 -73.56 -23.46
CA LEU A 550 -44.87 -74.64 -22.47
C LEU A 550 -45.56 -74.16 -21.18
N ARG A 551 -45.41 -72.89 -20.76
CA ARG A 551 -46.05 -72.30 -19.55
C ARG A 551 -47.40 -71.66 -19.85
N SER A 552 -47.74 -71.47 -21.12
CA SER A 552 -49.10 -71.23 -21.57
C SER A 552 -49.92 -72.54 -21.54
N GLU A 553 -49.26 -73.69 -21.56
CA GLU A 553 -49.83 -74.99 -21.18
C GLU A 553 -49.64 -75.30 -19.68
N LEU A 554 -48.60 -74.76 -19.04
CA LEU A 554 -48.31 -74.91 -17.60
C LEU A 554 -48.56 -73.61 -16.81
N MET A 555 -49.84 -73.28 -16.71
CA MET A 555 -50.43 -72.18 -15.93
C MET A 555 -49.79 -71.95 -14.54
N SER A 556 -49.93 -70.71 -14.04
CA SER A 556 -49.85 -70.36 -12.60
C SER A 556 -48.50 -70.56 -11.89
N THR A 557 -47.78 -69.46 -11.59
CA THR A 557 -46.99 -69.31 -10.33
C THR A 557 -46.32 -67.92 -10.19
N SER A 558 -46.99 -67.05 -9.43
CA SER A 558 -46.46 -66.19 -8.34
C SER A 558 -44.93 -66.02 -8.20
N ASN A 559 -44.26 -65.36 -9.15
CA ASN A 559 -42.86 -64.92 -8.95
C ASN A 559 -42.45 -63.68 -9.78
N PHE A 560 -43.34 -63.11 -10.60
CA PHE A 560 -42.98 -61.98 -11.47
C PHE A 560 -42.90 -60.65 -10.70
N ASP A 561 -43.78 -60.43 -9.72
CA ASP A 561 -43.82 -59.17 -8.97
C ASP A 561 -42.63 -58.99 -8.02
N LYS A 562 -42.10 -60.07 -7.44
CA LYS A 562 -40.92 -60.01 -6.56
C LYS A 562 -39.65 -59.51 -7.28
N LEU A 563 -39.44 -59.90 -8.55
CA LEU A 563 -38.32 -59.38 -9.34
C LEU A 563 -38.49 -57.90 -9.68
N LYS A 564 -39.72 -57.45 -9.92
CA LYS A 564 -40.02 -56.05 -10.28
C LYS A 564 -39.61 -55.09 -9.14
N THR A 565 -39.85 -55.48 -7.89
CA THR A 565 -39.42 -54.72 -6.71
C THR A 565 -37.90 -54.72 -6.52
N GLN A 566 -37.21 -55.85 -6.75
CA GLN A 566 -35.75 -55.91 -6.63
C GLN A 566 -35.01 -55.08 -7.69
N VAL A 567 -35.54 -55.01 -8.92
CA VAL A 567 -34.94 -54.16 -9.98
C VAL A 567 -35.13 -52.68 -9.70
N ALA A 568 -36.25 -52.27 -9.08
CA ALA A 568 -36.47 -50.89 -8.66
C ALA A 568 -35.50 -50.44 -7.54
N ILE A 569 -35.13 -51.35 -6.63
CA ILE A 569 -34.16 -51.07 -5.55
C ILE A 569 -32.73 -50.91 -6.10
N LEU A 570 -32.36 -51.68 -7.12
CA LEU A 570 -31.01 -51.62 -7.73
C LEU A 570 -30.79 -50.41 -8.66
N LEU A 571 -31.85 -49.76 -9.14
CA LEU A 571 -31.75 -48.58 -10.03
C LEU A 571 -31.70 -47.23 -9.29
N ASN A 572 -31.95 -47.22 -7.98
CA ASN A 572 -31.99 -45.99 -7.16
C ASN A 572 -30.68 -45.73 -6.37
N PHE A 573 -29.60 -46.47 -6.62
CA PHE A 573 -28.29 -46.23 -6.02
C PHE A 573 -27.20 -46.16 -7.08
N HIS A 574 -26.91 -44.94 -7.56
CA HIS A 574 -25.59 -44.35 -7.84
C HIS A 574 -25.75 -43.15 -8.79
N PHE A 575 -25.85 -41.94 -8.21
CA PHE A 575 -25.38 -40.67 -8.78
C PHE A 575 -25.46 -39.62 -7.66
N ASP A 576 -24.43 -39.62 -6.82
CA ASP A 576 -23.75 -38.39 -6.36
C ASP A 576 -22.40 -38.37 -7.10
#